data_AF-A0A974Y888-F1
#
_entry.id   AF-A0A974Y888-F1
#
_cell.length_a   1.000
_cell.length_b   1.000
_cell.length_c   1.000
_cell.angle_alpha   90.00
_cell.angle_beta   90.00
_cell.angle_gamma   90.00
#
_symmetry.space_group_name_H-M   'P 1'
#
loop_
_entity.id
_entity.type
_entity.pdbx_description
1 polymer ?
#
loop_
_entity_poly.entity_id
_entity_poly.type
_entity_poly.pdbx_seq_one_letter_code
_entity_poly.pdbx_strand_id
1 'polypeptide(L)'
;MQPDKILFERLHHRRIARVLTALDAALLRDANCLFAGGTAIALCFGEYRESVDMDFLVSDMPSYRRLRQLLTGEAGFNGLLRPDGERFLVAREIRADQYGIRTALLVDEQPIKFEIVLEARIQLEAAALADQVCGVSTLTSLDMATSKLLANSDRWRDDGVFSRDVIDLAMLNPSLSLLRKAVQKAQGAYGEAIIRDLERAIDLLQNRTDWLERCMQAMAMTLPKAVVWKKIRALRRVLA
;
A
#
# COMPACT_ATOMS: atom_id res chain seq x y z
N MET A 1 -8.15 32.05 -10.67
CA MET A 1 -7.06 31.07 -10.77
C MET A 1 -6.58 30.80 -9.36
N GLN A 2 -7.12 29.78 -8.69
CA GLN A 2 -6.58 29.36 -7.40
C GLN A 2 -5.21 28.73 -7.68
N PRO A 3 -4.15 29.06 -6.92
CA PRO A 3 -2.87 28.39 -7.10
C PRO A 3 -3.09 26.89 -6.92
N ASP A 4 -2.69 26.08 -7.89
CA ASP A 4 -2.73 24.63 -7.81
C ASP A 4 -2.10 24.21 -6.49
N LYS A 5 -2.95 23.78 -5.56
CA LYS A 5 -2.48 23.25 -4.29
C LYS A 5 -1.76 21.96 -4.64
N ILE A 6 -0.44 22.01 -4.65
CA ILE A 6 0.40 20.84 -4.84
C ILE A 6 -0.03 19.80 -3.80
N LEU A 7 -0.67 18.73 -4.28
CA LEU A 7 -1.27 17.71 -3.40
C LEU A 7 -0.18 16.89 -2.67
N PHE A 8 0.99 16.72 -3.29
CA PHE A 8 2.12 15.94 -2.80
C PHE A 8 3.45 16.64 -3.06
N GLU A 9 4.38 16.58 -2.11
CA GLU A 9 5.66 17.30 -2.16
C GLU A 9 6.64 16.63 -3.11
N ARG A 10 6.80 15.30 -3.06
CA ARG A 10 7.72 14.54 -3.91
C ARG A 10 7.23 14.43 -5.35
N LEU A 11 8.17 14.61 -6.28
CA LEU A 11 7.89 14.51 -7.72
C LEU A 11 7.29 13.16 -8.11
N HIS A 12 7.79 12.05 -7.57
CA HIS A 12 7.26 10.73 -7.89
C HIS A 12 5.83 10.52 -7.40
N HIS A 13 5.48 11.05 -6.22
CA HIS A 13 4.12 11.00 -5.69
C HIS A 13 3.15 11.86 -6.50
N ARG A 14 3.60 12.98 -7.08
CA ARG A 14 2.79 13.73 -8.05
C ARG A 14 2.50 12.93 -9.32
N ARG A 15 3.45 12.13 -9.81
CA ARG A 15 3.21 11.22 -10.95
C ARG A 15 2.19 10.14 -10.62
N ILE A 16 2.31 9.53 -9.43
CA ILE A 16 1.30 8.57 -8.94
C ILE A 16 -0.08 9.24 -8.83
N ALA A 17 -0.14 10.47 -8.32
CA ALA A 17 -1.39 11.22 -8.23
C ALA A 17 -2.05 11.49 -9.58
N ARG A 18 -1.26 11.74 -10.64
CA ARG A 18 -1.78 11.86 -12.01
C ARG A 18 -2.44 10.56 -12.47
N VAL A 19 -1.79 9.43 -12.25
CA VAL A 19 -2.36 8.10 -12.56
C VAL A 19 -3.65 7.90 -11.77
N LEU A 20 -3.62 8.10 -10.44
CA LEU A 20 -4.81 7.94 -9.59
C LEU A 20 -5.97 8.83 -10.03
N THR A 21 -5.69 10.09 -10.39
CA THR A 21 -6.71 11.02 -10.88
C THR A 21 -7.28 10.55 -12.21
N ALA A 22 -6.50 9.94 -13.09
CA ALA A 22 -7.00 9.46 -14.38
C ALA A 22 -7.85 8.18 -14.30
N LEU A 23 -7.71 7.39 -13.23
CA LEU A 23 -8.47 6.15 -13.03
C LEU A 23 -9.98 6.40 -12.85
N ASP A 24 -10.78 5.47 -13.35
CA ASP A 24 -12.23 5.43 -13.10
C ASP A 24 -12.51 4.88 -11.70
N ALA A 25 -12.65 5.80 -10.75
CA ALA A 25 -12.93 5.47 -9.37
C ALA A 25 -14.28 4.76 -9.17
N ALA A 26 -15.28 4.99 -10.03
CA ALA A 26 -16.57 4.30 -9.91
C ALA A 26 -16.42 2.83 -10.33
N LEU A 27 -15.75 2.59 -11.46
CA LEU A 27 -15.42 1.25 -11.93
C LEU A 27 -14.61 0.47 -10.88
N LEU A 28 -13.59 1.10 -10.28
CA LEU A 28 -12.75 0.45 -9.26
C LEU A 28 -13.55 0.10 -8.00
N ARG A 29 -14.44 0.99 -7.54
CA ARG A 29 -15.34 0.72 -6.42
C ARG A 29 -16.31 -0.43 -6.72
N ASP A 30 -16.92 -0.42 -7.91
CA ASP A 30 -17.83 -1.49 -8.34
C ASP A 30 -17.13 -2.84 -8.51
N ALA A 31 -15.80 -2.83 -8.66
CA ALA A 31 -14.96 -4.01 -8.72
C ALA A 31 -14.21 -4.30 -7.40
N ASN A 32 -14.65 -3.71 -6.27
CA ASN A 32 -14.02 -3.87 -4.95
C ASN A 32 -12.48 -3.71 -4.96
N CYS A 33 -11.96 -2.89 -5.87
CA CYS A 33 -10.53 -2.73 -6.12
C CYS A 33 -10.02 -1.52 -5.36
N LEU A 34 -9.21 -1.78 -4.33
CA LEU A 34 -8.82 -0.77 -3.36
C LEU A 34 -7.34 -0.43 -3.51
N PHE A 35 -7.02 0.86 -3.58
CA PHE A 35 -5.63 1.33 -3.59
C PHE A 35 -4.96 1.02 -2.25
N ALA A 36 -3.76 0.45 -2.31
CA ALA A 36 -3.17 -0.27 -1.20
C ALA A 36 -1.64 -0.12 -1.16
N GLY A 37 -1.02 -0.99 -0.35
CA GLY A 37 0.42 -1.08 -0.24
C GLY A 37 1.05 0.10 0.48
N GLY A 38 2.37 0.17 0.38
CA GLY A 38 3.15 1.21 1.05
C GLY A 38 2.85 2.62 0.53
N THR A 39 2.48 2.74 -0.74
CA THR A 39 2.21 4.02 -1.38
C THR A 39 0.91 4.63 -0.91
N ALA A 40 -0.18 3.86 -0.82
CA ALA A 40 -1.41 4.37 -0.23
C ALA A 40 -1.19 4.90 1.19
N ILE A 41 -0.42 4.19 2.01
CA ILE A 41 -0.09 4.63 3.38
C ILE A 41 0.77 5.92 3.34
N ALA A 42 1.78 5.99 2.47
CA ALA A 42 2.61 7.19 2.37
C ALA A 42 1.76 8.43 1.99
N LEU A 43 0.87 8.30 1.01
CA LEU A 43 0.02 9.40 0.55
C LEU A 43 -1.06 9.79 1.56
N CYS A 44 -1.65 8.84 2.30
CA CYS A 44 -2.65 9.13 3.32
C CYS A 44 -2.06 9.73 4.61
N PHE A 45 -0.81 9.42 4.96
CA PHE A 45 -0.22 9.71 6.26
C PHE A 45 0.97 10.69 6.17
N GLY A 46 0.83 11.72 5.34
CA GLY A 46 1.73 12.88 5.35
C GLY A 46 3.09 12.66 4.69
N GLU A 47 3.17 11.75 3.72
CA GLU A 47 4.33 11.59 2.83
C GLU A 47 5.67 11.32 3.55
N TYR A 48 5.58 10.64 4.71
CA TYR A 48 6.71 10.42 5.62
C TYR A 48 7.91 9.68 5.01
N ARG A 49 7.70 9.01 3.87
CA ARG A 49 8.72 8.31 3.10
C ARG A 49 8.39 8.31 1.61
N GLU A 50 9.36 8.02 0.78
CA GLU A 50 9.12 7.71 -0.63
C GLU A 50 8.57 6.28 -0.78
N SER A 51 7.64 6.13 -1.72
CA SER A 51 7.08 4.84 -2.13
C SER A 51 6.79 4.94 -3.61
N VAL A 52 7.23 3.95 -4.38
CA VAL A 52 7.39 4.10 -5.84
C VAL A 52 6.40 3.30 -6.67
N ASP A 53 5.87 2.22 -6.10
CA ASP A 53 4.96 1.30 -6.78
C ASP A 53 3.49 1.69 -6.54
N MET A 54 2.59 1.22 -7.39
CA MET A 54 1.15 1.32 -7.19
C MET A 54 0.57 -0.08 -7.01
N ASP A 55 0.13 -0.39 -5.79
CA ASP A 55 -0.51 -1.65 -5.46
C ASP A 55 -2.00 -1.43 -5.23
N PHE A 56 -2.82 -2.33 -5.75
CA PHE A 56 -4.26 -2.42 -5.51
C PHE A 56 -4.59 -3.83 -5.03
N LEU A 57 -5.58 -3.96 -4.15
CA LEU A 57 -6.06 -5.25 -3.69
C LEU A 57 -7.53 -5.46 -4.05
N VAL A 58 -7.86 -6.71 -4.39
CA VAL A 58 -9.21 -7.27 -4.40
C VAL A 58 -9.18 -8.55 -3.57
N SER A 59 -10.24 -8.89 -2.86
CA SER A 59 -10.31 -10.14 -2.09
C SER A 59 -11.41 -11.11 -2.53
N ASP A 60 -12.04 -10.85 -3.68
CA ASP A 60 -13.07 -11.72 -4.24
C ASP A 60 -12.82 -12.06 -5.71
N MET A 61 -13.09 -13.33 -6.05
CA MET A 61 -12.87 -13.87 -7.40
C MET A 61 -13.71 -13.20 -8.50
N PRO A 62 -15.01 -12.88 -8.28
CA PRO A 62 -15.80 -12.15 -9.27
C PRO A 62 -15.16 -10.82 -9.70
N SER A 63 -14.73 -10.00 -8.74
CA SER A 63 -14.03 -8.74 -8.97
C SER A 63 -12.71 -8.94 -9.70
N TYR A 64 -11.89 -9.88 -9.22
CA TYR A 64 -10.61 -10.19 -9.86
C TYR A 64 -10.78 -10.63 -11.32
N ARG A 65 -11.75 -11.50 -11.60
CA ARG A 65 -12.08 -11.95 -12.95
C ARG A 65 -12.50 -10.79 -13.85
N ARG A 66 -13.35 -9.88 -13.35
CA ARG A 66 -13.81 -8.69 -14.09
C ARG A 66 -12.61 -7.81 -14.47
N LEU A 67 -11.74 -7.50 -13.52
CA LEU A 67 -10.54 -6.70 -13.77
C LEU A 67 -9.59 -7.42 -14.74
N ARG A 68 -9.39 -8.73 -14.57
CA ARG A 68 -8.57 -9.52 -15.48
C ARG A 68 -9.08 -9.41 -16.92
N GLN A 69 -10.36 -9.66 -17.16
CA GLN A 69 -10.96 -9.58 -18.49
C GLN A 69 -10.82 -8.19 -19.10
N LEU A 70 -11.01 -7.15 -18.28
CA LEU A 70 -10.88 -5.76 -18.71
C LEU A 70 -9.44 -5.42 -19.13
N LEU A 71 -8.46 -5.73 -18.29
CA LEU A 71 -7.05 -5.38 -18.53
C LEU A 71 -6.37 -6.28 -19.58
N THR A 72 -6.85 -7.50 -19.82
CA THR A 72 -6.33 -8.37 -20.87
C THR A 72 -7.15 -8.32 -22.17
N GLY A 73 -8.19 -7.47 -22.23
CA GLY A 73 -8.96 -7.21 -23.44
C GLY A 73 -8.33 -6.16 -24.34
N GLU A 74 -9.01 -5.79 -25.43
CA GLU A 74 -8.50 -4.83 -26.43
C GLU A 74 -8.19 -3.44 -25.84
N ALA A 75 -8.96 -3.00 -24.83
CA ALA A 75 -8.73 -1.73 -24.16
C ALA A 75 -7.44 -1.71 -23.33
N GLY A 76 -6.94 -2.87 -22.90
CA GLY A 76 -5.78 -2.99 -22.02
C GLY A 76 -5.92 -2.13 -20.76
N PHE A 77 -4.85 -1.39 -20.41
CA PHE A 77 -4.85 -0.49 -19.26
C PHE A 77 -5.85 0.67 -19.41
N ASN A 78 -6.16 1.10 -20.64
CA ASN A 78 -7.12 2.18 -20.86
C ASN A 78 -8.53 1.81 -20.37
N GLY A 79 -8.83 0.51 -20.21
CA GLY A 79 -10.08 0.06 -19.60
C GLY A 79 -10.27 0.52 -18.15
N LEU A 80 -9.20 0.89 -17.44
CA LEU A 80 -9.27 1.43 -16.08
C LEU A 80 -9.37 2.96 -16.02
N LEU A 81 -9.23 3.65 -17.15
CA LEU A 81 -9.16 5.12 -17.20
C LEU A 81 -10.52 5.72 -17.49
N ARG A 82 -10.77 6.90 -16.91
CA ARG A 82 -11.95 7.69 -17.25
C ARG A 82 -11.90 8.13 -18.73
N PRO A 83 -13.05 8.31 -19.40
CA PRO A 83 -13.08 8.78 -20.78
C PRO A 83 -12.26 10.06 -21.01
N ASP A 84 -12.31 11.00 -20.07
CA ASP A 84 -11.60 12.29 -20.05
C ASP A 84 -10.26 12.26 -19.28
N GLY A 85 -9.87 11.11 -18.73
CA GLY A 85 -8.64 10.95 -17.97
C GLY A 85 -7.39 11.04 -18.84
N GLU A 86 -6.26 11.39 -18.21
CA GLU A 86 -4.95 11.31 -18.86
C GLU A 86 -4.67 9.89 -19.37
N ARG A 87 -3.99 9.75 -20.50
CA ARG A 87 -3.57 8.47 -21.08
C ARG A 87 -2.09 8.25 -20.85
N PHE A 88 -1.71 7.00 -20.58
CA PHE A 88 -0.33 6.62 -20.27
C PHE A 88 0.15 5.54 -21.22
N LEU A 89 1.44 5.59 -21.57
CA LEU A 89 2.08 4.51 -22.30
C LEU A 89 2.33 3.33 -21.34
N VAL A 90 2.03 2.12 -21.82
CA VAL A 90 2.33 0.90 -21.10
C VAL A 90 3.79 0.52 -21.36
N ALA A 91 4.66 0.75 -20.39
CA ALA A 91 6.09 0.46 -20.46
C ALA A 91 6.41 -1.05 -20.35
N ARG A 92 5.45 -1.84 -19.85
CA ARG A 92 5.57 -3.30 -19.76
C ARG A 92 4.22 -3.95 -20.03
N GLU A 93 4.19 -4.95 -20.91
CA GLU A 93 2.97 -5.71 -21.20
C GLU A 93 2.23 -6.17 -19.94
N ILE A 94 0.90 -6.13 -20.02
CA ILE A 94 0.02 -6.56 -18.94
C ILE A 94 0.12 -8.08 -18.81
N ARG A 95 0.53 -8.54 -17.64
CA ARG A 95 0.58 -9.97 -17.31
C ARG A 95 -0.39 -10.26 -16.19
N ALA A 96 -1.23 -11.26 -16.39
CA ALA A 96 -2.21 -11.67 -15.39
C ALA A 96 -2.06 -13.17 -15.10
N ASP A 97 -2.02 -13.54 -13.82
CA ASP A 97 -1.95 -14.93 -13.35
C ASP A 97 -3.00 -15.21 -12.27
N GLN A 98 -2.88 -16.28 -11.49
CA GLN A 98 -3.84 -16.59 -10.43
C GLN A 98 -3.72 -15.65 -9.21
N TYR A 99 -2.63 -14.91 -9.08
CA TYR A 99 -2.33 -14.07 -7.91
C TYR A 99 -2.48 -12.57 -8.19
N GLY A 100 -2.34 -12.13 -9.43
CA GLY A 100 -2.49 -10.72 -9.75
C GLY A 100 -2.30 -10.35 -11.22
N ILE A 101 -2.52 -9.06 -11.48
CA ILE A 101 -2.36 -8.39 -12.77
C ILE A 101 -1.26 -7.34 -12.61
N ARG A 102 -0.24 -7.37 -13.47
CA ARG A 102 0.99 -6.58 -13.32
C ARG A 102 1.37 -5.90 -14.63
N THR A 103 1.71 -4.63 -14.56
CA THR A 103 2.21 -3.82 -15.67
C THR A 103 3.13 -2.70 -15.16
N ALA A 104 3.62 -1.86 -16.05
CA ALA A 104 4.29 -0.61 -15.70
C ALA A 104 3.81 0.49 -16.63
N LEU A 105 3.54 1.67 -16.08
CA LEU A 105 3.10 2.85 -16.83
C LEU A 105 4.25 3.84 -16.95
N LEU A 106 4.37 4.51 -18.09
CA LEU A 106 5.33 5.59 -18.27
C LEU A 106 4.66 6.93 -17.95
N VAL A 107 5.17 7.64 -16.94
CA VAL A 107 4.72 8.98 -16.56
C VAL A 107 5.93 9.90 -16.49
N ASP A 108 5.98 10.91 -17.36
CA ASP A 108 7.16 11.77 -17.55
C ASP A 108 8.46 10.95 -17.73
N GLU A 109 8.41 9.95 -18.62
CA GLU A 109 9.52 9.03 -18.93
C GLU A 109 9.98 8.14 -17.76
N GLN A 110 9.29 8.18 -16.62
CA GLN A 110 9.58 7.32 -15.47
C GLN A 110 8.60 6.15 -15.38
N PRO A 111 9.08 4.90 -15.31
CA PRO A 111 8.21 3.75 -15.15
C PRO A 111 7.65 3.68 -13.72
N ILE A 112 6.34 3.52 -13.61
CA ILE A 112 5.63 3.26 -12.35
C ILE A 112 5.08 1.84 -12.42
N LYS A 113 5.54 0.96 -11.53
CA LYS A 113 5.00 -0.39 -11.42
C LYS A 113 3.54 -0.29 -10.95
N PHE A 114 2.65 -1.00 -11.64
CA PHE A 114 1.24 -1.08 -11.28
C PHE A 114 0.84 -2.54 -11.09
N GLU A 115 0.20 -2.85 -9.97
CA GLU A 115 -0.20 -4.20 -9.60
C GLU A 115 -1.61 -4.22 -9.00
N ILE A 116 -2.45 -5.15 -9.45
CA ILE A 116 -3.69 -5.55 -8.77
C ILE A 116 -3.45 -6.97 -8.24
N VAL A 117 -3.48 -7.15 -6.93
CA VAL A 117 -3.28 -8.44 -6.25
C VAL A 117 -4.64 -9.00 -5.83
N LEU A 118 -4.83 -10.30 -6.07
CA LEU A 118 -5.89 -11.07 -5.42
C LEU A 118 -5.43 -11.46 -4.02
N GLU A 119 -5.91 -10.73 -3.01
CA GLU A 119 -5.66 -11.02 -1.60
C GLU A 119 -6.57 -12.15 -1.13
N ALA A 120 -6.03 -13.37 -1.10
CA ALA A 120 -6.77 -14.56 -0.73
C ALA A 120 -6.76 -14.86 0.78
N ARG A 121 -5.94 -14.16 1.57
CA ARG A 121 -5.74 -14.46 3.00
C ARG A 121 -6.81 -13.84 3.88
N ILE A 122 -7.36 -12.69 3.48
CA ILE A 122 -8.34 -11.92 4.25
C ILE A 122 -9.42 -11.35 3.35
N GLN A 123 -10.64 -11.22 3.87
CA GLN A 123 -11.68 -10.43 3.23
C GLN A 123 -11.44 -8.94 3.54
N LEU A 124 -11.39 -8.11 2.51
CA LEU A 124 -11.27 -6.65 2.66
C LEU A 124 -12.64 -6.05 3.01
N GLU A 125 -12.60 -5.05 3.89
CA GLU A 125 -13.78 -4.25 4.23
C GLU A 125 -14.07 -3.23 3.14
N ALA A 126 -15.35 -2.91 2.96
CA ALA A 126 -15.75 -1.83 2.06
C ALA A 126 -15.16 -0.50 2.56
N ALA A 127 -14.48 0.22 1.66
CA ALA A 127 -13.92 1.53 1.96
C ALA A 127 -15.02 2.56 2.25
N ALA A 128 -14.82 3.40 3.27
CA ALA A 128 -15.72 4.52 3.52
C ALA A 128 -15.51 5.62 2.46
N LEU A 129 -16.47 6.55 2.35
CA LEU A 129 -16.33 7.71 1.44
C LEU A 129 -15.10 8.59 1.78
N ALA A 130 -14.67 8.57 3.05
CA ALA A 130 -13.48 9.28 3.50
C ALA A 130 -12.15 8.56 3.16
N ASP A 131 -12.19 7.26 2.86
CA ASP A 131 -11.00 6.45 2.56
C ASP A 131 -10.64 6.60 1.08
N GLN A 132 -10.15 7.78 0.68
CA GLN A 132 -9.82 8.07 -0.71
C GLN A 132 -8.55 8.91 -0.86
N VAL A 133 -7.82 8.63 -1.94
CA VAL A 133 -6.71 9.45 -2.43
C VAL A 133 -6.96 9.75 -3.90
N CYS A 134 -6.94 11.04 -4.26
CA CYS A 134 -7.25 11.48 -5.63
C CYS A 134 -8.58 10.93 -6.19
N GLY A 135 -9.58 10.75 -5.31
CA GLY A 135 -10.90 10.20 -5.67
C GLY A 135 -10.98 8.67 -5.76
N VAL A 136 -9.85 7.96 -5.66
CA VAL A 136 -9.77 6.50 -5.69
C VAL A 136 -9.85 5.94 -4.27
N SER A 137 -10.72 4.95 -4.05
CA SER A 137 -10.87 4.28 -2.76
C SER A 137 -9.59 3.56 -2.33
N THR A 138 -9.19 3.75 -1.07
CA THR A 138 -8.06 3.04 -0.46
C THR A 138 -8.55 1.90 0.42
N LEU A 139 -7.62 1.04 0.86
CA LEU A 139 -7.89 0.17 2.00
C LEU A 139 -8.37 0.99 3.22
N THR A 140 -9.21 0.37 4.05
CA THR A 140 -9.52 0.92 5.37
C THR A 140 -8.26 0.95 6.24
N SER A 141 -8.23 1.78 7.28
CA SER A 141 -7.10 1.77 8.23
C SER A 141 -6.89 0.40 8.89
N LEU A 142 -7.97 -0.38 9.08
CA LEU A 142 -7.90 -1.74 9.58
C LEU A 142 -7.18 -2.66 8.58
N ASP A 143 -7.56 -2.63 7.31
CA ASP A 143 -6.96 -3.48 6.27
C ASP A 143 -5.54 -3.05 5.87
N MET A 144 -5.22 -1.75 5.96
CA MET A 144 -3.83 -1.28 5.87
C MET A 144 -2.98 -1.88 6.99
N ALA A 145 -3.46 -1.88 8.23
CA ALA A 145 -2.73 -2.47 9.34
C ALA A 145 -2.63 -4.01 9.22
N THR A 146 -3.72 -4.69 8.87
CA THR A 146 -3.74 -6.15 8.68
C THR A 146 -2.82 -6.59 7.54
N SER A 147 -2.87 -5.92 6.38
CA SER A 147 -1.97 -6.24 5.27
C SER A 147 -0.49 -6.04 5.62
N LYS A 148 -0.17 -5.03 6.44
CA LYS A 148 1.20 -4.81 6.94
C LYS A 148 1.67 -5.84 7.96
N LEU A 149 0.77 -6.34 8.81
CA LEU A 149 1.07 -7.45 9.70
C LEU A 149 1.36 -8.75 8.92
N LEU A 150 0.56 -9.05 7.90
CA LEU A 150 0.76 -10.21 7.02
C LEU A 150 2.09 -10.09 6.26
N ALA A 151 2.32 -8.95 5.61
CA ALA A 151 3.57 -8.70 4.90
C ALA A 151 4.78 -8.77 5.84
N ASN A 152 4.69 -8.21 7.05
CA ASN A 152 5.76 -8.34 8.03
C ASN A 152 6.05 -9.82 8.35
N SER A 153 5.03 -10.63 8.64
CA SER A 153 5.22 -12.05 8.93
C SER A 153 5.87 -12.80 7.76
N ASP A 154 5.52 -12.45 6.51
CA ASP A 154 6.12 -13.06 5.31
C ASP A 154 7.63 -12.78 5.17
N ARG A 155 8.09 -11.57 5.49
CA ARG A 155 9.43 -11.10 5.04
C ARG A 155 10.19 -10.20 6.03
N TRP A 156 9.86 -10.21 7.32
CA TRP A 156 10.56 -9.36 8.30
C TRP A 156 12.07 -9.64 8.41
N ARG A 157 12.51 -10.85 8.06
CA ARG A 157 13.94 -11.25 8.04
C ARG A 157 14.68 -10.83 6.79
N ASP A 158 13.97 -10.36 5.77
CA ASP A 158 14.58 -9.95 4.50
C ASP A 158 15.10 -8.51 4.62
N ASP A 159 16.41 -8.36 4.69
CA ASP A 159 17.09 -7.07 4.73
C ASP A 159 16.78 -6.21 3.49
N GLY A 160 16.46 -6.83 2.34
CA GLY A 160 16.09 -6.12 1.11
C GLY A 160 14.75 -5.39 1.20
N VAL A 161 13.94 -5.70 2.22
CA VAL A 161 12.66 -5.03 2.51
C VAL A 161 12.85 -3.80 3.39
N PHE A 162 14.02 -3.63 4.01
CA PHE A 162 14.36 -2.52 4.89
C PHE A 162 13.34 -2.31 6.02
N SER A 163 12.77 -3.39 6.55
CA SER A 163 11.74 -3.36 7.62
C SER A 163 10.55 -2.44 7.33
N ARG A 164 10.28 -2.13 6.05
CA ARG A 164 9.27 -1.14 5.64
C ARG A 164 7.87 -1.49 6.14
N ASP A 165 7.55 -2.78 6.29
CA ASP A 165 6.20 -3.18 6.72
C ASP A 165 5.91 -2.82 8.19
N VAL A 166 6.88 -2.99 9.10
CA VAL A 166 6.76 -2.53 10.49
C VAL A 166 6.77 -1.00 10.56
N ILE A 167 7.61 -0.35 9.76
CA ILE A 167 7.69 1.11 9.74
C ILE A 167 6.37 1.69 9.23
N ASP A 168 5.81 1.16 8.15
CA ASP A 168 4.50 1.57 7.63
C ASP A 168 3.40 1.34 8.68
N LEU A 169 3.38 0.18 9.33
CA LEU A 169 2.44 -0.11 10.41
C LEU A 169 2.57 0.89 11.58
N ALA A 170 3.79 1.28 11.94
CA ALA A 170 4.05 2.27 12.97
C ALA A 170 3.59 3.67 12.53
N MET A 171 3.76 4.01 11.25
CA MET A 171 3.42 5.31 10.70
C MET A 171 1.91 5.49 10.45
N LEU A 172 1.15 4.40 10.22
CA LEU A 172 -0.31 4.38 10.35
C LEU A 172 -0.77 4.89 11.73
N ASN A 173 0.08 4.75 12.75
CA ASN A 173 -0.17 5.19 14.12
C ASN A 173 -1.53 4.70 14.67
N PRO A 174 -1.83 3.39 14.55
CA PRO A 174 -3.14 2.86 14.89
C PRO A 174 -3.43 3.02 16.38
N SER A 175 -4.71 3.23 16.73
CA SER A 175 -5.14 3.08 18.11
C SER A 175 -4.92 1.63 18.58
N LEU A 176 -4.77 1.42 19.89
CA LEU A 176 -4.58 0.06 20.41
C LEU A 176 -5.78 -0.86 20.07
N SER A 177 -6.99 -0.33 20.08
CA SER A 177 -8.19 -1.09 19.70
C SER A 177 -8.17 -1.49 18.23
N LEU A 178 -7.77 -0.60 17.32
CA LEU A 178 -7.63 -0.92 15.90
C LEU A 178 -6.50 -1.92 15.66
N LEU A 179 -5.34 -1.74 16.31
CA LEU A 179 -4.21 -2.65 16.18
C LEU A 179 -4.56 -4.08 16.67
N ARG A 180 -5.31 -4.21 17.77
CA ARG A 180 -5.82 -5.50 18.25
C ARG A 180 -6.76 -6.18 17.25
N LYS A 181 -7.68 -5.42 16.64
CA LYS A 181 -8.55 -5.94 15.56
C LYS A 181 -7.74 -6.37 14.34
N ALA A 182 -6.73 -5.58 13.96
CA ALA A 182 -5.87 -5.88 12.82
C ALA A 182 -5.07 -7.17 13.04
N VAL A 183 -4.53 -7.35 14.25
CA VAL A 183 -3.88 -8.59 14.69
C VAL A 183 -4.85 -9.76 14.62
N GLN A 184 -6.03 -9.66 15.23
CA GLN A 184 -7.02 -10.73 15.21
C GLN A 184 -7.39 -11.14 13.78
N LYS A 185 -7.58 -10.16 12.89
CA LYS A 185 -7.86 -10.40 11.47
C LYS A 185 -6.69 -11.11 10.78
N ALA A 186 -5.45 -10.68 11.02
CA ALA A 186 -4.25 -11.29 10.44
C ALA A 186 -3.98 -12.70 11.00
N GLN A 187 -4.27 -12.94 12.29
CA GLN A 187 -4.19 -14.25 12.93
C GLN A 187 -5.14 -15.26 12.30
N GLY A 188 -6.26 -14.80 11.72
CA GLY A 188 -7.14 -15.66 10.92
C GLY A 188 -6.42 -16.35 9.76
N ALA A 189 -5.40 -15.72 9.18
CA ALA A 189 -4.60 -16.30 8.12
C ALA A 189 -3.38 -17.07 8.64
N TYR A 190 -2.58 -16.46 9.53
CA TYR A 190 -1.24 -16.98 9.91
C TYR A 190 -1.12 -17.42 11.38
N GLY A 191 -2.20 -17.34 12.15
CA GLY A 191 -2.23 -17.70 13.57
C GLY A 191 -1.23 -16.88 14.41
N GLU A 192 -0.69 -17.51 15.44
CA GLU A 192 0.21 -16.88 16.43
C GLU A 192 1.52 -16.33 15.84
N ALA A 193 1.86 -16.67 14.59
CA ALA A 193 3.03 -16.12 13.91
C ALA A 193 2.99 -14.58 13.84
N ILE A 194 1.80 -13.98 13.70
CA ILE A 194 1.63 -12.52 13.58
C ILE A 194 2.27 -11.75 14.73
N ILE A 195 1.96 -12.14 15.97
CA ILE A 195 2.48 -11.45 17.17
C ILE A 195 3.98 -11.71 17.33
N ARG A 196 4.39 -12.98 17.21
CA ARG A 196 5.80 -13.38 17.33
C ARG A 196 6.70 -12.69 16.31
N ASP A 197 6.27 -12.61 15.06
CA ASP A 197 7.07 -12.04 13.98
C ASP A 197 7.07 -10.50 14.04
N LEU A 198 5.99 -9.88 14.53
CA LEU A 198 5.98 -8.45 14.85
C LEU A 198 6.99 -8.13 15.95
N GLU A 199 6.99 -8.90 17.05
CA GLU A 199 7.93 -8.71 18.15
C GLU A 199 9.38 -8.80 17.68
N ARG A 200 9.71 -9.86 16.92
CA ARG A 200 11.06 -10.06 16.38
C ARG A 200 11.50 -8.95 15.42
N ALA A 201 10.58 -8.44 14.61
CA ALA A 201 10.88 -7.34 13.71
C ALA A 201 11.14 -6.02 14.47
N ILE A 202 10.42 -5.78 15.58
CA ILE A 202 10.69 -4.65 16.48
C ILE A 202 12.05 -4.84 17.18
N ASP A 203 12.36 -6.05 17.66
CA ASP A 203 13.65 -6.37 18.29
C ASP A 203 14.82 -6.15 17.32
N LEU A 204 14.66 -6.52 16.05
CA LEU A 204 15.67 -6.29 15.02
C LEU A 204 15.97 -4.78 14.86
N LEU A 205 14.92 -3.96 14.79
CA LEU A 205 15.05 -2.50 14.71
C LEU A 205 15.65 -1.86 15.97
N GLN A 206 15.49 -2.51 17.13
CA GLN A 206 16.02 -2.05 18.41
C GLN A 206 17.50 -2.38 18.57
N ASN A 207 17.87 -3.63 18.27
CA ASN A 207 19.11 -4.22 18.73
C ASN A 207 20.20 -4.24 17.65
N ARG A 208 19.83 -4.14 16.38
CA ARG A 208 20.80 -4.06 15.29
C ARG A 208 21.29 -2.62 15.13
N THR A 209 22.57 -2.42 15.39
CA THR A 209 23.25 -1.12 15.26
C THR A 209 22.97 -0.47 13.92
N ASP A 210 22.55 0.80 13.96
CA ASP A 210 22.23 1.68 12.81
C ASP A 210 21.18 1.16 11.81
N TRP A 211 20.47 0.08 12.13
CA TRP A 211 19.54 -0.53 11.17
C TRP A 211 18.36 0.39 10.85
N LEU A 212 17.75 0.99 11.87
CA LEU A 212 16.65 1.92 11.66
C LEU A 212 17.07 3.15 10.84
N GLU A 213 18.27 3.72 11.07
CA GLU A 213 18.80 4.79 10.22
C GLU A 213 18.91 4.37 8.75
N ARG A 214 19.47 3.17 8.50
CA ARG A 214 19.59 2.63 7.13
C ARG A 214 18.22 2.45 6.48
N CYS A 215 17.24 1.92 7.19
CA CYS A 215 15.87 1.80 6.71
C CYS A 215 15.28 3.17 6.33
N MET A 216 15.46 4.17 7.20
CA MET A 216 14.98 5.53 6.98
C MET A 216 15.64 6.19 5.76
N GLN A 217 16.95 6.01 5.59
CA GLN A 217 17.70 6.49 4.42
C GLN A 217 17.22 5.84 3.13
N ALA A 218 17.10 4.50 3.13
CA ALA A 218 16.63 3.74 1.96
C ALA A 218 15.23 4.14 1.49
N MET A 219 14.39 4.63 2.41
CA MET A 219 13.04 5.10 2.12
C MET A 219 12.93 6.64 2.01
N ALA A 220 14.06 7.35 1.98
CA ALA A 220 14.12 8.82 1.91
C ALA A 220 13.23 9.53 2.96
N MET A 221 13.26 9.05 4.21
CA MET A 221 12.52 9.64 5.32
C MET A 221 13.24 10.87 5.88
N THR A 222 12.48 11.91 6.23
CA THR A 222 13.00 13.17 6.80
C THR A 222 12.66 13.34 8.29
N LEU A 223 11.85 12.45 8.85
CA LEU A 223 11.47 12.46 10.26
C LEU A 223 12.68 12.17 11.16
N PRO A 224 12.76 12.75 12.37
CA PRO A 224 13.77 12.36 13.35
C PRO A 224 13.62 10.87 13.75
N LYS A 225 14.74 10.14 13.82
CA LYS A 225 14.76 8.71 14.23
C LYS A 225 13.98 8.47 15.52
N ALA A 226 14.11 9.36 16.51
CA ALA A 226 13.41 9.24 17.78
C ALA A 226 11.87 9.22 17.64
N VAL A 227 11.32 9.96 16.67
CA VAL A 227 9.87 9.99 16.40
C VAL A 227 9.42 8.67 15.79
N VAL A 228 10.18 8.16 14.81
CA VAL A 228 9.90 6.87 14.15
C VAL A 228 10.01 5.74 15.17
N TRP A 229 11.09 5.72 15.96
CA TRP A 229 11.29 4.72 17.02
C TRP A 229 10.20 4.75 18.08
N LYS A 230 9.74 5.94 18.51
CA LYS A 230 8.62 6.07 19.45
C LYS A 230 7.35 5.39 18.92
N LYS A 231 7.06 5.54 17.63
CA LYS A 231 5.90 4.91 16.97
C LYS A 231 6.08 3.40 16.84
N ILE A 232 7.26 2.92 16.45
CA ILE A 232 7.58 1.48 16.37
C ILE A 232 7.41 0.84 17.75
N ARG A 233 8.00 1.43 18.80
CA ARG A 233 7.89 0.93 20.17
C ARG A 233 6.44 0.90 20.67
N ALA A 234 5.60 1.83 20.23
CA ALA A 234 4.17 1.84 20.60
C ALA A 234 3.41 0.61 20.07
N LEU A 235 3.88 -0.04 19.00
CA LEU A 235 3.28 -1.28 18.50
C LEU A 235 3.40 -2.43 19.52
N ARG A 236 4.42 -2.42 20.39
CA ARG A 236 4.57 -3.44 21.45
C ARG A 236 3.37 -3.53 22.39
N ARG A 237 2.51 -2.50 22.44
CA ARG A 237 1.29 -2.51 23.25
C ARG A 237 0.32 -3.63 22.88
N VAL A 238 0.43 -4.19 21.68
CA VAL A 238 -0.41 -5.33 21.25
C VAL A 238 0.18 -6.70 21.62
N LEU A 239 1.43 -6.73 22.10
CA LEU A 239 2.10 -7.95 22.55
C LEU A 239 1.74 -8.31 24.01
N ALA A 240 1.01 -7.43 24.70
CA ALA A 240 0.63 -7.53 26.11
C ALA A 240 -0.84 -7.89 26.30
#